data_AF-A0ABD3JM12-F1
#
_entry.id   AF-A0ABD3JM12-F1
#
_cell.length_a   1.000
_cell.length_b   1.000
_cell.length_c   1.000
_cell.angle_alpha   90.00
_cell.angle_beta   90.00
_cell.angle_gamma   90.00
#
_symmetry.space_group_name_H-M   'P 1'
#
loop_
_entity.id
_entity.type
_entity.pdbx_description
1 polymer ?
#
loop_
_entity_poly.entity_id
_entity_poly.type
_entity_poly.pdbx_seq_one_letter_code
_entity_poly.pdbx_strand_id
1 'polypeptide(L)'
;MATLKAHALFLLVATTSALLLSSAVDAICVSRKPQSLESASLKTLPQTPASFKRPPSGPLASLSASFKKPLSNALASLSASKAAVVVDHMVADICHLTDYPDICISSVGAHLKGPADVLSLLAAEIEACTEKMKSAAAEVTKLAADPSASPATKMALSACDENYSSALDSLSSAQEAIAAHDAGTLNSELSAVITFVTTCDDSFAEMTMNSPLEGTGRILQKLGSNCLAIAARAHL
;
A
#
# COMPACT_ATOMS: atom_id res chain seq x y z
N MET A 1 -50.74 -9.62 37.70
CA MET A 1 -50.49 -8.16 37.66
C MET A 1 -48.99 -7.87 37.52
N ALA A 2 -48.37 -8.28 36.40
CA ALA A 2 -46.94 -8.01 36.15
C ALA A 2 -46.61 -7.75 34.67
N THR A 3 -47.60 -7.69 33.78
CA THR A 3 -47.39 -7.54 32.33
C THR A 3 -47.89 -6.20 31.78
N LEU A 4 -48.54 -5.36 32.61
CA LEU A 4 -49.09 -4.07 32.19
C LEU A 4 -48.12 -2.89 32.37
N LYS A 5 -46.97 -3.10 33.02
CA LYS A 5 -45.99 -2.03 33.32
C LYS A 5 -44.88 -1.88 32.27
N ALA A 6 -44.66 -2.89 31.44
CA ALA A 6 -43.61 -2.87 30.41
C ALA A 6 -44.02 -2.14 29.12
N HIS A 7 -45.31 -2.14 28.76
CA HIS A 7 -45.79 -1.46 27.55
C HIS A 7 -45.87 0.08 27.69
N ALA A 8 -45.98 0.60 28.92
CA ALA A 8 -46.01 2.05 29.15
C ALA A 8 -44.63 2.71 29.09
N LEU A 9 -43.55 1.95 29.31
CA LEU A 9 -42.18 2.49 29.28
C LEU A 9 -41.63 2.57 27.84
N PHE A 10 -42.09 1.70 26.94
CA PHE A 10 -41.65 1.69 25.54
C PHE A 10 -42.26 2.82 24.69
N LEU A 11 -43.41 3.38 25.11
CA LEU A 11 -44.08 4.48 24.40
C LEU A 11 -43.55 5.89 24.79
N LEU A 12 -42.76 6.01 25.85
CA LEU A 12 -42.19 7.30 26.30
C LEU A 12 -40.83 7.64 25.67
N VAL A 13 -40.16 6.68 25.03
CA VAL A 13 -38.84 6.90 24.39
C VAL A 13 -38.98 7.28 22.90
N ALA A 14 -40.16 7.11 22.31
CA ALA A 14 -40.39 7.34 20.88
C ALA A 14 -40.82 8.77 20.50
N THR A 15 -40.97 9.70 21.45
CA THR A 15 -41.52 11.05 21.18
C THR A 15 -40.58 12.22 21.45
N THR A 16 -39.30 12.00 21.78
CA THR A 16 -38.36 13.11 22.09
C THR A 16 -37.16 13.29 21.17
N SER A 17 -37.00 12.54 20.08
CA SER A 17 -35.85 12.74 19.16
C SER A 17 -36.17 13.46 17.85
N ALA A 18 -37.37 14.00 17.67
CA ALA A 18 -37.76 14.77 16.47
C ALA A 18 -37.49 16.29 16.57
N LEU A 19 -36.61 16.74 17.48
CA LEU A 19 -36.29 18.16 17.69
C LEU A 19 -34.78 18.40 17.74
N LEU A 20 -34.05 18.03 16.67
CA LEU A 20 -32.72 18.58 16.38
C LEU A 20 -32.54 18.77 14.85
N LEU A 21 -33.44 19.55 14.24
CA LEU A 21 -33.29 20.13 12.90
C LEU A 21 -33.08 21.64 13.04
N SER A 22 -31.88 22.05 13.42
CA SER A 22 -31.29 23.37 13.11
C SER A 22 -29.92 23.50 13.77
N SER A 23 -28.88 23.07 13.07
CA SER A 23 -27.63 23.83 13.10
C SER A 23 -27.28 24.10 11.65
N ALA A 24 -27.50 25.36 11.24
CA ALA A 24 -26.83 25.92 10.10
C ALA A 24 -25.33 25.82 10.41
N VAL A 25 -24.64 24.93 9.72
CA VAL A 25 -23.19 24.97 9.65
C VAL A 25 -22.84 26.17 8.78
N ASP A 26 -22.59 27.30 9.42
CA ASP A 26 -21.91 28.41 8.78
C ASP A 26 -20.53 27.91 8.34
N ALA A 27 -20.40 27.62 7.05
CA ALA A 27 -19.13 27.38 6.42
C ALA A 27 -18.30 28.67 6.52
N ILE A 28 -17.46 28.77 7.55
CA ILE A 28 -16.44 29.81 7.63
C ILE A 28 -15.38 29.47 6.57
N CYS A 29 -15.58 29.99 5.37
CA CYS A 29 -14.55 30.01 4.32
C CYS A 29 -13.41 30.93 4.77
N VAL A 30 -12.42 30.38 5.49
CA VAL A 30 -11.15 31.08 5.68
C VAL A 30 -10.40 31.07 4.36
N SER A 31 -10.35 32.22 3.68
CA SER A 31 -9.45 32.44 2.55
C SER A 31 -8.00 32.29 3.00
N ARG A 32 -7.36 31.17 2.66
CA ARG A 32 -5.92 30.99 2.82
C ARG A 32 -5.21 31.87 1.80
N LYS A 33 -4.66 33.00 2.27
CA LYS A 33 -3.80 33.88 1.47
C LYS A 33 -2.57 33.07 1.02
N PRO A 34 -2.26 32.98 -0.29
CA PRO A 34 -1.07 32.26 -0.74
C PRO A 34 0.17 33.02 -0.26
N GLN A 35 0.97 32.38 0.60
CA GLN A 35 2.32 32.83 0.89
C GLN A 35 3.20 32.51 -0.32
N SER A 36 3.74 33.57 -0.91
CA SER A 36 4.78 33.52 -1.92
C SER A 36 5.98 32.76 -1.37
N LEU A 37 6.22 31.55 -1.89
CA LEU A 37 7.47 30.83 -1.67
C LEU A 37 8.56 31.52 -2.51
N GLU A 38 9.32 32.35 -1.81
CA GLU A 38 10.57 32.94 -2.29
C GLU A 38 11.53 31.81 -2.66
N SER A 39 12.04 31.89 -3.89
CA SER A 39 12.86 30.86 -4.51
C SER A 39 14.23 30.77 -3.85
N ALA A 40 14.38 29.85 -2.89
CA ALA A 40 15.68 29.51 -2.33
C ALA A 40 16.53 28.83 -3.40
N SER A 41 17.61 29.51 -3.78
CA SER A 41 18.59 29.13 -4.79
C SER A 41 19.23 27.77 -4.46
N LEU A 42 19.01 26.79 -5.35
CA LEU A 42 19.64 25.47 -5.29
C LEU A 42 21.14 25.62 -5.60
N LYS A 43 21.98 25.45 -4.58
CA LYS A 43 23.43 25.33 -4.76
C LYS A 43 23.73 24.05 -5.54
N THR A 44 24.31 24.24 -6.73
CA THR A 44 24.83 23.25 -7.65
C THR A 44 25.67 22.18 -6.93
N LEU A 45 25.23 20.93 -6.97
CA LEU A 45 26.05 19.78 -6.59
C LEU A 45 26.99 19.41 -7.76
N PRO A 46 28.28 19.09 -7.53
CA PRO A 46 29.22 18.76 -8.60
C PRO A 46 28.84 17.46 -9.32
N GLN A 47 28.60 17.57 -10.62
CA GLN A 47 28.59 16.44 -11.54
C GLN A 47 30.03 16.13 -11.97
N THR A 48 30.57 15.00 -11.54
CA THR A 48 31.63 14.32 -12.27
C THR A 48 31.39 12.81 -12.20
N PRO A 49 31.24 12.13 -13.35
CA PRO A 49 31.10 10.69 -13.39
C PRO A 49 32.47 10.04 -13.18
N ALA A 50 32.61 9.25 -12.11
CA ALA A 50 33.75 8.38 -11.95
C ALA A 50 33.69 7.28 -13.02
N SER A 51 34.73 7.27 -13.84
CA SER A 51 35.02 6.32 -14.90
C SER A 51 35.02 4.87 -14.39
N PHE A 52 34.05 4.07 -14.81
CA PHE A 52 34.13 2.62 -14.72
C PHE A 52 35.04 2.09 -15.83
N LYS A 53 36.24 1.65 -15.45
CA LYS A 53 37.17 0.94 -16.34
C LYS A 53 36.60 -0.45 -16.68
N ARG A 54 36.47 -0.71 -17.98
CA ARG A 54 36.15 -2.01 -18.57
C ARG A 54 37.31 -3.01 -18.32
N PRO A 55 37.08 -4.22 -17.77
CA PRO A 55 38.12 -5.23 -17.71
C PRO A 55 38.40 -5.84 -19.10
N PRO A 56 39.62 -6.38 -19.32
CA PRO A 56 40.09 -6.81 -20.64
C PRO A 56 39.44 -8.11 -21.12
N SER A 57 39.21 -8.16 -22.43
CA SER A 57 38.70 -9.30 -23.18
C SER A 57 39.69 -10.47 -23.14
N GLY A 58 39.33 -11.55 -22.46
CA GLY A 58 40.02 -12.85 -22.57
C GLY A 58 39.61 -13.63 -23.83
N PRO A 59 40.40 -14.62 -24.28
CA PRO A 59 40.17 -15.31 -25.55
C PRO A 59 38.95 -16.22 -25.50
N LEU A 60 38.18 -16.20 -26.59
CA LEU A 60 37.09 -17.14 -26.88
C LEU A 60 37.64 -18.56 -26.98
N ALA A 61 37.50 -19.33 -25.91
CA ALA A 61 37.71 -20.77 -25.93
C ALA A 61 36.48 -21.42 -26.60
N SER A 62 36.71 -21.96 -27.80
CA SER A 62 35.80 -22.83 -28.52
C SER A 62 35.64 -24.14 -27.74
N LEU A 63 34.45 -24.39 -27.18
CA LEU A 63 34.04 -25.74 -26.81
C LEU A 63 32.76 -26.09 -27.57
N SER A 64 32.98 -26.84 -28.65
CA SER A 64 32.00 -27.64 -29.36
C SER A 64 31.34 -28.63 -28.40
N ALA A 65 30.14 -28.31 -27.91
CA ALA A 65 29.24 -29.28 -27.32
C ALA A 65 28.18 -29.67 -28.35
N SER A 66 28.15 -30.96 -28.65
CA SER A 66 27.29 -31.63 -29.60
C SER A 66 25.80 -31.43 -29.25
N PHE A 67 25.11 -30.52 -29.94
CA PHE A 67 23.67 -30.36 -29.83
C PHE A 67 22.94 -31.35 -30.74
N LYS A 68 22.84 -32.61 -30.28
CA LYS A 68 21.78 -33.51 -30.76
C LYS A 68 20.57 -33.35 -29.85
N LYS A 69 19.74 -32.33 -30.08
CA LYS A 69 18.41 -32.22 -29.45
C LYS A 69 17.38 -31.73 -30.48
N PRO A 70 16.11 -32.19 -30.45
CA PRO A 70 15.16 -31.94 -31.52
C PRO A 70 14.82 -30.44 -31.64
N LEU A 71 14.72 -29.97 -32.88
CA LEU A 71 14.42 -28.58 -33.27
C LEU A 71 13.08 -28.04 -32.74
N SER A 72 12.22 -28.90 -32.19
CA SER A 72 10.88 -28.55 -31.71
C SER A 72 10.85 -27.73 -30.42
N ASN A 73 11.93 -27.69 -29.62
CA ASN A 73 11.94 -27.04 -28.31
C ASN A 73 12.54 -25.63 -28.30
N ALA A 74 13.20 -25.18 -29.37
CA ALA A 74 13.81 -23.85 -29.44
C ALA A 74 12.77 -22.71 -29.55
N LEU A 75 11.64 -22.98 -30.21
CA LEU A 75 10.56 -22.00 -30.40
C LEU A 75 9.80 -21.70 -29.09
N ALA A 76 9.60 -22.73 -28.24
CA ALA A 76 8.98 -22.57 -26.94
C ALA A 76 9.86 -21.73 -25.98
N SER A 77 11.18 -21.99 -25.98
CA SER A 77 12.13 -21.21 -25.18
C SER A 77 12.23 -19.75 -25.64
N LEU A 78 12.25 -19.48 -26.94
CA LEU A 78 12.32 -18.10 -27.47
C LEU A 78 11.02 -17.32 -27.19
N SER A 79 9.86 -17.98 -27.25
CA SER A 79 8.56 -17.38 -26.91
C SER A 79 8.45 -17.03 -25.42
N ALA A 80 8.94 -17.90 -24.55
CA ALA A 80 8.98 -17.63 -23.10
C ALA A 80 9.93 -16.48 -22.76
N SER A 81 11.11 -16.41 -23.39
CA SER A 81 12.06 -15.31 -23.20
C SER A 81 11.48 -13.97 -23.65
N LYS A 82 10.76 -13.93 -24.77
CA LYS A 82 10.13 -12.69 -25.25
C LYS A 82 8.99 -12.23 -24.33
N ALA A 83 8.16 -13.16 -23.86
CA ALA A 83 7.09 -12.85 -22.92
C ALA A 83 7.63 -12.32 -21.58
N ALA A 84 8.68 -12.94 -21.04
CA ALA A 84 9.34 -12.49 -19.83
C ALA A 84 9.94 -11.08 -19.97
N VAL A 85 10.58 -10.78 -21.12
CA VAL A 85 11.11 -9.44 -21.41
C VAL A 85 9.98 -8.40 -21.51
N VAL A 86 8.84 -8.74 -22.11
CA VAL A 86 7.69 -7.82 -22.19
C VAL A 86 7.08 -7.54 -20.81
N VAL A 87 6.97 -8.57 -19.96
CA VAL A 87 6.52 -8.41 -18.57
C VAL A 87 7.47 -7.49 -17.80
N ASP A 88 8.78 -7.73 -17.90
CA ASP A 88 9.81 -6.91 -17.24
C ASP A 88 9.74 -5.43 -17.65
N HIS A 89 9.61 -5.15 -18.95
CA HIS A 89 9.44 -3.79 -19.46
C HIS A 89 8.16 -3.13 -18.94
N MET A 90 7.04 -3.84 -18.93
CA MET A 90 5.77 -3.26 -18.45
C MET A 90 5.79 -2.96 -16.95
N VAL A 91 6.35 -3.87 -16.15
CA VAL A 91 6.56 -3.65 -14.71
C VAL A 91 7.44 -2.42 -14.51
N ALA A 92 8.56 -2.30 -15.23
CA ALA A 92 9.43 -1.14 -15.15
C ALA A 92 8.70 0.16 -15.56
N ASP A 93 7.99 0.17 -16.68
CA ASP A 93 7.30 1.36 -17.19
C ASP A 93 6.24 1.89 -16.22
N ILE A 94 5.47 0.99 -15.59
CA ILE A 94 4.44 1.38 -14.63
C ILE A 94 5.07 1.77 -13.28
N CYS A 95 6.00 0.97 -12.76
CA CYS A 95 6.61 1.23 -11.45
C CYS A 95 7.50 2.47 -11.42
N HIS A 96 8.16 2.84 -12.53
CA HIS A 96 8.94 4.09 -12.60
C HIS A 96 8.10 5.36 -12.45
N LEU A 97 6.78 5.24 -12.56
CA LEU A 97 5.85 6.35 -12.40
C LEU A 97 5.16 6.36 -11.03
N THR A 98 5.66 5.55 -10.09
CA THR A 98 5.27 5.55 -8.67
C THR A 98 6.27 6.35 -7.84
N ASP A 99 5.89 6.74 -6.63
CA ASP A 99 6.79 7.46 -5.71
C ASP A 99 7.92 6.57 -5.18
N TYR A 100 7.74 5.24 -5.20
CA TYR A 100 8.73 4.26 -4.73
C TYR A 100 8.99 3.15 -5.76
N PRO A 101 9.69 3.45 -6.88
CA PRO A 101 9.88 2.52 -7.99
C PRO A 101 10.57 1.21 -7.61
N ASP A 102 11.65 1.28 -6.83
CA ASP A 102 12.42 0.08 -6.43
C ASP A 102 11.56 -0.88 -5.59
N ILE A 103 10.71 -0.32 -4.73
CA ILE A 103 9.78 -1.12 -3.94
C ILE A 103 8.76 -1.74 -4.87
N CYS A 104 8.09 -0.92 -5.71
CA CYS A 104 7.09 -1.39 -6.67
C CYS A 104 7.61 -2.54 -7.54
N ILE A 105 8.80 -2.38 -8.15
CA ILE A 105 9.40 -3.42 -9.01
C ILE A 105 9.60 -4.71 -8.23
N SER A 106 10.13 -4.61 -7.01
CA SER A 106 10.38 -5.79 -6.17
C SER A 106 9.09 -6.46 -5.70
N SER A 107 8.08 -5.69 -5.28
CA SER A 107 6.82 -6.22 -4.76
C SER A 107 5.96 -6.80 -5.88
N VAL A 108 5.76 -6.05 -6.97
CA VAL A 108 5.07 -6.55 -8.17
C VAL A 108 5.77 -7.78 -8.72
N GLY A 109 7.10 -7.75 -8.88
CA GLY A 109 7.86 -8.88 -9.43
C GLY A 109 7.72 -10.16 -8.62
N ALA A 110 7.51 -10.07 -7.31
CA ALA A 110 7.30 -11.22 -6.43
C ALA A 110 5.87 -11.80 -6.49
N HIS A 111 4.87 -10.99 -6.85
CA HIS A 111 3.45 -11.38 -6.77
C HIS A 111 2.75 -11.49 -8.12
N LEU A 112 3.30 -10.89 -9.18
CA LEU A 112 2.71 -10.92 -10.51
C LEU A 112 2.70 -12.34 -11.07
N LYS A 113 1.50 -12.82 -11.41
CA LYS A 113 1.27 -14.15 -11.97
C LYS A 113 0.70 -14.02 -13.37
N GLY A 114 1.45 -14.46 -14.37
CA GLY A 114 0.99 -14.50 -15.76
C GLY A 114 1.29 -13.21 -16.55
N PRO A 115 0.44 -12.83 -17.51
CA PRO A 115 0.63 -11.61 -18.31
C PRO A 115 0.66 -10.35 -17.46
N ALA A 116 1.44 -9.37 -17.91
CA ALA A 116 1.46 -8.03 -17.32
C ALA A 116 0.45 -7.12 -18.04
N ASP A 117 -0.38 -6.46 -17.26
CA ASP A 117 -1.19 -5.29 -17.59
C ASP A 117 -1.39 -4.44 -16.32
N VAL A 118 -1.93 -3.23 -16.46
CA VAL A 118 -2.06 -2.32 -15.31
C VAL A 118 -2.85 -2.93 -14.13
N LEU A 119 -3.89 -3.70 -14.41
CA LEU A 119 -4.75 -4.27 -13.36
C LEU A 119 -4.10 -5.45 -12.65
N SER A 120 -3.41 -6.32 -13.39
CA SER A 120 -2.63 -7.42 -12.82
C SER A 120 -1.44 -6.91 -12.00
N LEU A 121 -0.80 -5.82 -12.41
CA LEU A 121 0.25 -5.16 -11.62
C LEU A 121 -0.31 -4.52 -10.35
N LEU A 122 -1.45 -3.84 -10.43
CA LEU A 122 -2.13 -3.29 -9.27
C LEU A 122 -2.53 -4.40 -8.28
N ALA A 123 -3.13 -5.49 -8.78
CA ALA A 123 -3.52 -6.63 -7.96
C ALA A 123 -2.31 -7.27 -7.26
N ALA A 124 -1.17 -7.38 -7.96
CA ALA A 124 0.08 -7.87 -7.39
C ALA A 124 0.63 -6.94 -6.29
N GLU A 125 0.60 -5.62 -6.49
CA GLU A 125 1.03 -4.65 -5.47
C GLU A 125 0.11 -4.68 -4.24
N ILE A 126 -1.20 -4.83 -4.43
CA ILE A 126 -2.16 -5.02 -3.32
C ILE A 126 -1.91 -6.34 -2.57
N GLU A 127 -1.58 -7.42 -3.28
CA GLU A 127 -1.19 -8.70 -2.65
C GLU A 127 0.06 -8.52 -1.78
N ALA A 128 1.09 -7.82 -2.28
CA ALA A 128 2.30 -7.51 -1.53
C ALA A 128 2.01 -6.64 -0.28
N CYS A 129 1.17 -5.61 -0.42
CA CYS A 129 0.73 -4.78 0.70
C CYS A 129 -0.01 -5.62 1.75
N THR A 130 -0.89 -6.52 1.31
CA THR A 130 -1.65 -7.43 2.17
C THR A 130 -0.75 -8.39 2.95
N GLU A 131 0.23 -9.01 2.31
CA GLU A 131 1.19 -9.89 3.00
C GLU A 131 2.03 -9.16 4.03
N LYS A 132 2.51 -7.95 3.68
CA LYS A 132 3.25 -7.11 4.62
C LYS A 132 2.37 -6.67 5.79
N MET A 133 1.09 -6.36 5.55
CA MET A 133 0.13 -5.94 6.58
C MET A 133 -0.17 -7.09 7.53
N LYS A 134 -0.39 -8.31 7.02
CA LYS A 134 -0.55 -9.52 7.84
C LYS A 134 0.66 -9.78 8.73
N SER A 135 1.86 -9.61 8.18
CA SER A 135 3.11 -9.74 8.96
C SER A 135 3.20 -8.68 10.06
N ALA A 136 2.78 -7.44 9.78
CA ALA A 136 2.75 -6.35 10.74
C ALA A 136 1.72 -6.59 11.86
N ALA A 137 0.52 -7.07 11.54
CA ALA A 137 -0.50 -7.46 12.52
C ALA A 137 -0.01 -8.60 13.43
N ALA A 138 0.68 -9.59 12.88
CA ALA A 138 1.30 -10.65 13.68
C ALA A 138 2.39 -10.10 14.62
N GLU A 139 3.16 -9.10 14.17
CA GLU A 139 4.16 -8.41 15.00
C GLU A 139 3.50 -7.62 16.13
N VAL A 140 2.41 -6.89 15.85
CA VAL A 140 1.58 -6.21 16.87
C VAL A 140 1.10 -7.20 17.93
N THR A 141 0.51 -8.32 17.51
CA THR A 141 0.02 -9.37 18.42
C THR A 141 1.14 -9.87 19.34
N LYS A 142 2.32 -10.14 18.77
CA LYS A 142 3.49 -10.60 19.53
C LYS A 142 3.95 -9.56 20.56
N LEU A 143 4.05 -8.29 20.16
CA LEU A 143 4.47 -7.20 21.03
C LEU A 143 3.45 -6.96 22.15
N ALA A 144 2.15 -7.08 21.86
CA ALA A 144 1.08 -6.89 22.84
C ALA A 144 1.08 -7.99 23.92
N ALA A 145 1.50 -9.20 23.55
CA ALA A 145 1.64 -10.33 24.46
C ALA A 145 2.88 -10.23 25.38
N ASP A 146 3.81 -9.30 25.13
CA ASP A 146 5.00 -9.14 25.97
C ASP A 146 4.61 -8.65 27.38
N PRO A 147 4.92 -9.43 28.44
CA PRO A 147 4.62 -9.02 29.81
C PRO A 147 5.42 -7.79 30.26
N SER A 148 6.54 -7.48 29.61
CA SER A 148 7.38 -6.31 29.89
C SER A 148 6.87 -5.02 29.24
N ALA A 149 5.94 -5.09 28.29
CA ALA A 149 5.37 -3.93 27.64
C ALA A 149 4.57 -3.08 28.65
N SER A 150 4.81 -1.76 28.64
CA SER A 150 4.12 -0.81 29.52
C SER A 150 2.62 -0.75 29.18
N PRO A 151 1.74 -0.31 30.12
CA PRO A 151 0.33 -0.10 29.82
C PRO A 151 0.08 0.85 28.63
N ALA A 152 0.87 1.93 28.51
CA ALA A 152 0.80 2.85 27.37
C ALA A 152 1.16 2.13 26.06
N THR A 153 2.25 1.37 26.04
CA THR A 153 2.65 0.54 24.89
C THR A 153 1.53 -0.42 24.49
N LYS A 154 0.87 -1.07 25.44
CA LYS A 154 -0.23 -2.00 25.15
C LYS A 154 -1.47 -1.30 24.58
N MET A 155 -1.79 -0.10 25.05
CA MET A 155 -2.88 0.69 24.47
C MET A 155 -2.58 1.09 23.02
N ALA A 156 -1.36 1.58 22.74
CA ALA A 156 -0.96 1.93 21.38
C ALA A 156 -0.95 0.70 20.45
N LEU A 157 -0.48 -0.45 20.94
CA LEU A 157 -0.52 -1.71 20.19
C LEU A 157 -1.96 -2.20 19.92
N SER A 158 -2.89 -2.00 20.86
CA SER A 158 -4.31 -2.31 20.63
C SER A 158 -4.89 -1.45 19.50
N ALA A 159 -4.57 -0.15 19.48
CA ALA A 159 -4.99 0.73 18.38
C ALA A 159 -4.38 0.30 17.05
N CYS A 160 -3.11 -0.12 17.04
CA CYS A 160 -2.48 -0.68 15.84
C CYS A 160 -3.18 -1.96 15.34
N ASP A 161 -3.58 -2.86 16.24
CA ASP A 161 -4.28 -4.09 15.88
C ASP A 161 -5.61 -3.79 15.17
N GLU A 162 -6.41 -2.88 15.74
CA GLU A 162 -7.67 -2.42 15.16
C GLU A 162 -7.45 -1.79 13.78
N ASN A 163 -6.50 -0.86 13.66
CA ASN A 163 -6.21 -0.18 12.39
C ASN A 163 -5.66 -1.14 11.34
N TYR A 164 -4.78 -2.08 11.69
CA TYR A 164 -4.26 -3.06 10.73
C TYR A 164 -5.33 -4.05 10.30
N SER A 165 -6.28 -4.42 11.17
CA SER A 165 -7.46 -5.19 10.77
C SER A 165 -8.31 -4.42 9.76
N SER A 166 -8.61 -3.13 10.02
CA SER A 166 -9.36 -2.29 9.07
C SER A 166 -8.60 -2.11 7.75
N ALA A 167 -7.28 -2.00 7.78
CA ALA A 167 -6.47 -1.93 6.57
C ALA A 167 -6.54 -3.22 5.74
N LEU A 168 -6.57 -4.39 6.39
CA LEU A 168 -6.76 -5.68 5.70
C LEU A 168 -8.13 -5.77 5.04
N ASP A 169 -9.18 -5.29 5.70
CA ASP A 169 -10.53 -5.24 5.13
C ASP A 169 -10.56 -4.29 3.91
N SER A 170 -9.96 -3.10 4.02
CA SER A 170 -9.82 -2.17 2.89
C SER A 170 -9.02 -2.74 1.72
N LEU A 171 -7.94 -3.48 1.99
CA LEU A 171 -7.17 -4.15 0.94
C LEU A 171 -8.02 -5.22 0.21
N SER A 172 -8.84 -5.96 0.94
CA SER A 172 -9.79 -6.91 0.35
C SER A 172 -10.83 -6.20 -0.52
N SER A 173 -11.45 -5.14 -0.01
CA SER A 173 -12.42 -4.32 -0.75
C SER A 173 -11.80 -3.68 -2.00
N ALA A 174 -10.53 -3.27 -1.94
CA ALA A 174 -9.81 -2.76 -3.10
C ALA A 174 -9.63 -3.83 -4.19
N GLN A 175 -9.35 -5.09 -3.81
CA GLN A 175 -9.29 -6.20 -4.79
C GLN A 175 -10.66 -6.46 -5.43
N GLU A 176 -11.73 -6.42 -4.66
CA GLU A 176 -13.10 -6.57 -5.17
C GLU A 176 -13.47 -5.42 -6.11
N ALA A 177 -13.08 -4.19 -5.80
CA ALA A 177 -13.31 -3.00 -6.61
C ALA A 177 -12.63 -3.08 -7.98
N ILE A 178 -11.44 -3.71 -8.08
CA ILE A 178 -10.79 -3.99 -9.37
C ILE A 178 -11.69 -4.86 -10.25
N ALA A 179 -12.25 -5.95 -9.70
CA ALA A 179 -13.12 -6.85 -10.45
C ALA A 179 -14.46 -6.18 -10.83
N ALA A 180 -14.94 -5.26 -10.00
CA ALA A 180 -16.16 -4.50 -10.23
C ALA A 180 -15.98 -3.28 -11.14
N HIS A 181 -14.75 -2.96 -11.56
CA HIS A 181 -14.43 -1.72 -12.28
C HIS A 181 -14.85 -0.45 -11.52
N ASP A 182 -14.77 -0.48 -10.19
CA ASP A 182 -15.16 0.64 -9.33
C ASP A 182 -13.93 1.46 -8.91
N ALA A 183 -13.55 2.43 -9.75
CA ALA A 183 -12.43 3.33 -9.49
C ALA A 183 -12.63 4.17 -8.22
N GLY A 184 -13.87 4.50 -7.85
CA GLY A 184 -14.17 5.33 -6.69
C GLY A 184 -13.86 4.60 -5.40
N THR A 185 -14.42 3.39 -5.27
CA THR A 185 -14.16 2.50 -4.13
C THR A 185 -12.69 2.12 -4.06
N LEU A 186 -12.06 1.76 -5.18
CA LEU A 186 -10.63 1.43 -5.22
C LEU A 186 -9.74 2.55 -4.65
N ASN A 187 -9.94 3.79 -5.10
CA ASN A 187 -9.13 4.92 -4.61
C ASN A 187 -9.40 5.22 -3.12
N SER A 188 -10.67 5.13 -2.69
CA SER A 188 -11.05 5.38 -1.30
C SER A 188 -10.41 4.34 -0.37
N GLU A 189 -10.53 3.05 -0.70
CA GLU A 189 -10.02 1.97 0.14
C GLU A 189 -8.49 1.96 0.20
N LEU A 190 -7.79 2.19 -0.92
CA LEU A 190 -6.32 2.29 -0.91
C LEU A 190 -5.82 3.52 -0.12
N SER A 191 -6.56 4.63 -0.13
CA SER A 191 -6.26 5.80 0.72
C SER A 191 -6.51 5.51 2.20
N ALA A 192 -7.55 4.73 2.50
CA ALA A 192 -7.87 4.30 3.86
C ALA A 192 -6.73 3.44 4.43
N VAL A 193 -6.15 2.52 3.65
CA VAL A 193 -4.99 1.71 4.06
C VAL A 193 -3.84 2.58 4.58
N ILE A 194 -3.45 3.63 3.83
CA ILE A 194 -2.38 4.55 4.26
C ILE A 194 -2.76 5.26 5.56
N THR A 195 -4.02 5.67 5.68
CA THR A 195 -4.55 6.33 6.88
C THR A 195 -4.44 5.41 8.09
N PHE A 196 -4.94 4.18 8.01
CA PHE A 196 -4.88 3.22 9.09
C PHE A 196 -3.44 2.88 9.52
N VAL A 197 -2.51 2.77 8.56
CA VAL A 197 -1.10 2.57 8.87
C VAL A 197 -0.52 3.75 9.64
N THR A 198 -0.86 4.97 9.22
CA THR A 198 -0.39 6.21 9.86
C THR A 198 -0.98 6.37 11.26
N THR A 199 -2.27 6.08 11.44
CA THR A 199 -2.96 6.13 12.74
C THR A 199 -2.31 5.20 13.79
N CYS A 200 -1.80 4.03 13.37
CA CYS A 200 -1.03 3.17 14.27
C CYS A 200 0.24 3.87 14.79
N ASP A 201 1.02 4.50 13.91
CA ASP A 201 2.22 5.24 14.33
C ASP A 201 1.87 6.48 15.19
N ASP A 202 0.79 7.19 14.83
CA ASP A 202 0.28 8.34 15.60
C ASP A 202 -0.15 7.94 17.02
N SER A 203 -0.71 6.73 17.19
CA SER A 203 -1.10 6.21 18.52
C SER A 203 0.09 6.09 19.48
N PHE A 204 1.29 5.81 18.97
CA PHE A 204 2.52 5.86 19.78
C PHE A 204 2.98 7.29 20.03
N ALA A 205 2.92 8.15 19.01
CA ALA A 205 3.34 9.54 19.09
C ALA A 205 2.51 10.33 20.10
N GLU A 206 1.18 10.11 20.16
CA GLU A 206 0.28 10.71 21.14
C GLU A 206 0.65 10.37 22.59
N MET A 207 1.27 9.21 22.80
CA MET A 207 1.80 8.78 24.10
C MET A 207 3.26 9.19 24.33
N THR A 208 3.83 10.03 23.44
CA THR A 208 5.23 10.45 23.46
C THR A 208 6.21 9.26 23.41
N MET A 209 5.84 8.21 22.68
CA MET A 209 6.66 7.02 22.46
C MET A 209 7.05 6.88 20.99
N ASN A 210 8.17 6.20 20.73
CA ASN A 210 8.49 5.76 19.39
C ASN A 210 7.78 4.44 19.11
N SER A 211 7.15 4.33 17.94
CA SER A 211 6.54 3.09 17.47
C SER A 211 7.63 2.03 17.25
N PRO A 212 7.55 0.84 17.88
CA PRO A 212 8.42 -0.29 17.54
C PRO A 212 8.17 -0.79 16.11
N LEU A 213 7.06 -0.37 15.49
CA LEU A 213 6.62 -0.77 14.16
C LEU A 213 6.96 0.28 13.10
N GLU A 214 7.59 1.42 13.45
CA GLU A 214 7.78 2.57 12.56
C GLU A 214 8.44 2.17 11.21
N GLY A 215 9.42 1.26 11.24
CA GLY A 215 10.04 0.74 10.02
C GLY A 215 9.07 -0.05 9.14
N THR A 216 8.23 -0.88 9.75
CA THR A 216 7.18 -1.64 9.09
C THR A 216 6.07 -0.71 8.57
N GLY A 217 5.64 0.28 9.37
CA GLY A 217 4.67 1.30 9.00
C GLY A 217 5.12 2.09 7.76
N ARG A 218 6.39 2.53 7.71
CA ARG A 218 6.94 3.19 6.52
C ARG A 218 6.91 2.32 5.27
N ILE A 219 7.18 1.02 5.38
CA ILE A 219 7.11 0.12 4.22
C ILE A 219 5.66 -0.01 3.74
N LEU A 220 4.70 -0.15 4.66
CA LEU A 220 3.29 -0.25 4.34
C LEU A 220 2.75 1.03 3.68
N GLN A 221 3.13 2.21 4.18
CA GLN A 221 2.79 3.49 3.55
C GLN A 221 3.32 3.58 2.11
N LYS A 222 4.55 3.10 1.87
CA LYS A 222 5.15 3.08 0.52
C LYS A 222 4.41 2.14 -0.42
N LEU A 223 4.07 0.93 0.04
CA LEU A 223 3.27 -0.02 -0.73
C LEU A 223 1.88 0.54 -1.05
N GLY A 224 1.19 1.14 -0.07
CA GLY A 224 -0.11 1.78 -0.29
C GLY A 224 -0.04 2.96 -1.27
N SER A 225 1.01 3.78 -1.18
CA SER A 225 1.28 4.88 -2.13
C SER A 225 1.51 4.35 -3.55
N ASN A 226 2.28 3.27 -3.71
CA ASN A 226 2.43 2.62 -5.00
C ASN A 226 1.11 2.07 -5.53
N CYS A 227 0.29 1.41 -4.70
CA CYS A 227 -1.06 0.96 -5.10
C CYS A 227 -1.89 2.11 -5.66
N LEU A 228 -1.94 3.26 -4.99
CA LEU A 228 -2.67 4.45 -5.48
C LEU A 228 -2.09 4.97 -6.81
N ALA A 229 -0.76 5.03 -6.92
CA ALA A 229 -0.09 5.50 -8.13
C ALA A 229 -0.35 4.59 -9.34
N ILE A 230 -0.42 3.27 -9.14
CA ILE A 230 -0.80 2.31 -10.19
C ILE A 230 -2.29 2.41 -10.49
N ALA A 231 -3.15 2.52 -9.46
CA ALA A 231 -4.60 2.67 -9.62
C ALA A 231 -4.99 3.91 -10.42
N ALA A 232 -4.26 5.03 -10.27
CA ALA A 232 -4.45 6.23 -11.07
C ALA A 232 -4.18 6.04 -12.58
N ARG A 233 -3.54 4.93 -12.95
CA ARG A 233 -3.24 4.52 -14.34
C ARG A 233 -4.17 3.41 -14.82
N ALA A 234 -4.92 2.80 -13.90
CA ALA A 234 -5.92 1.81 -14.22
C ALA A 234 -7.13 2.52 -14.85
N HIS A 235 -7.39 2.23 -16.12
CA HIS A 235 -8.63 2.63 -16.76
C HIS A 235 -9.72 1.64 -16.37
N LEU A 236 -10.33 1.88 -15.21
CA LEU A 236 -11.47 1.12 -14.68
C LEU A 236 -12.79 1.74 -15.12
#